data_AF-A0A848VH56-F1
#
_entry.id   AF-A0A848VH56-F1
#
_cell.length_a   1.000
_cell.length_b   1.000
_cell.length_c   1.000
_cell.angle_alpha   90.00
_cell.angle_beta   90.00
_cell.angle_gamma   90.00
#
_symmetry.space_group_name_H-M   'P 1'
#
loop_
_entity.id
_entity.type
_entity.pdbx_description
1 polymer ?
#
loop_
_entity_poly.entity_id
_entity_poly.type
_entity_poly.pdbx_seq_one_letter_code
_entity_poly.pdbx_strand_id
1 'polypeptide(L)'
;MIAAVLVRLLPVVLLTAAVMAYVVHVEGRGAYAASNLAPMVIFLVLAAITLYKGGGSWVAAGWRWLLGTFGFAIPALGLSLYLHYGYANDLNGMYSEAIYPAELFRFLPLYTMVAGALGFAIGWIAGRNV
;
A
#
# COMPACT_ATOMS: atom_id res chain seq x y z
N MET A 1 8.70 -23.76 -7.42
CA MET A 1 9.03 -22.33 -7.18
C MET A 1 7.88 -21.40 -7.61
N ILE A 2 7.54 -21.32 -8.90
CA ILE A 2 6.49 -20.40 -9.41
C ILE A 2 5.13 -20.62 -8.74
N ALA A 3 4.66 -21.87 -8.63
CA ALA A 3 3.39 -22.19 -7.97
C ALA A 3 3.34 -21.70 -6.50
N ALA A 4 4.44 -21.83 -5.76
CA ALA A 4 4.52 -21.37 -4.38
C ALA A 4 4.46 -19.83 -4.27
N VAL A 5 5.10 -19.12 -5.20
CA VAL A 5 5.00 -17.65 -5.30
C VAL A 5 3.55 -17.25 -5.55
N LEU A 6 2.89 -17.83 -6.56
CA LEU A 6 1.51 -17.48 -6.90
C LEU A 6 0.53 -17.74 -5.75
N VAL A 7 0.60 -18.91 -5.12
CA VAL A 7 -0.29 -19.27 -3.99
C VAL A 7 -0.11 -18.32 -2.81
N ARG A 8 1.13 -17.91 -2.49
CA ARG A 8 1.41 -17.02 -1.36
C ARG A 8 1.17 -15.55 -1.68
N LEU A 9 1.26 -15.17 -2.95
CA LEU A 9 0.96 -13.81 -3.41
C LEU A 9 -0.56 -13.57 -3.52
N LEU A 10 -1.34 -14.62 -3.80
CA LEU A 10 -2.79 -14.54 -3.96
C LEU A 10 -3.52 -13.80 -2.82
N PRO A 11 -3.34 -14.13 -1.52
CA PRO A 11 -4.01 -13.39 -0.45
C PRO A 11 -3.63 -11.90 -0.43
N VAL A 12 -2.38 -11.56 -0.76
CA VAL A 12 -1.89 -10.17 -0.84
C VAL A 12 -2.56 -9.44 -2.00
N VAL A 13 -2.68 -10.08 -3.16
CA VAL A 13 -3.39 -9.54 -4.33
C VAL A 13 -4.86 -9.32 -4.04
N LEU A 14 -5.54 -10.29 -3.44
CA LEU A 14 -6.97 -10.19 -3.13
C LEU A 14 -7.25 -9.06 -2.12
N LEU A 15 -6.46 -8.99 -1.05
CA LEU A 15 -6.58 -7.92 -0.06
C LEU A 15 -6.32 -6.55 -0.69
N THR A 16 -5.25 -6.43 -1.47
CA THR A 16 -4.89 -5.16 -2.12
C THR A 16 -5.95 -4.76 -3.13
N ALA A 17 -6.46 -5.69 -3.93
CA ALA A 17 -7.54 -5.42 -4.89
C ALA A 17 -8.83 -4.95 -4.19
N ALA A 18 -9.16 -5.51 -3.03
CA ALA A 18 -10.29 -5.04 -2.23
C ALA A 18 -10.09 -3.59 -1.74
N VAL A 19 -8.89 -3.24 -1.28
CA VAL A 19 -8.54 -1.86 -0.90
C VAL A 19 -8.60 -0.92 -2.11
N MET A 20 -8.05 -1.32 -3.26
CA MET A 20 -8.10 -0.55 -4.50
C MET A 20 -9.55 -0.31 -4.96
N ALA A 21 -10.40 -1.33 -4.88
CA ALA A 21 -11.82 -1.20 -5.22
C ALA A 21 -12.54 -0.23 -4.27
N TYR A 22 -12.22 -0.27 -2.97
CA TYR A 22 -12.75 0.69 -2.00
C TYR A 22 -12.30 2.13 -2.30
N VAL A 23 -11.03 2.34 -2.64
CA VAL A 23 -10.51 3.65 -3.08
C VAL A 23 -11.29 4.19 -4.28
N VAL A 24 -11.45 3.38 -5.32
CA VAL A 24 -12.22 3.76 -6.52
C VAL A 24 -13.69 4.04 -6.18
N HIS A 25 -14.28 3.29 -5.24
CA HIS A 25 -15.64 3.53 -4.78
C HIS A 25 -15.78 4.89 -4.07
N VAL A 26 -14.86 5.24 -3.18
CA VAL A 26 -14.88 6.51 -2.43
C VAL A 26 -14.59 7.71 -3.32
N GLU A 27 -13.60 7.62 -4.22
CA GLU A 27 -13.21 8.73 -5.10
C GLU A 27 -14.14 8.88 -6.34
N GLY A 28 -14.90 7.84 -6.69
CA GLY A 28 -15.77 7.82 -7.87
C GLY A 28 -14.99 7.90 -9.19
N ARG A 29 -15.55 8.60 -10.19
CA ARG A 29 -14.93 8.77 -11.53
C ARG A 29 -13.87 9.88 -11.59
N GLY A 30 -13.32 10.31 -10.45
CA GLY A 30 -12.33 11.38 -10.36
C GLY A 30 -10.97 11.00 -10.97
N ALA A 31 -10.17 12.00 -11.34
CA ALA A 31 -8.85 11.81 -11.93
C ALA A 31 -7.80 11.23 -10.96
N TYR A 32 -8.01 11.39 -9.65
CA TYR A 32 -7.02 11.02 -8.63
C TYR A 32 -7.04 9.54 -8.26
N ALA A 33 -8.16 8.83 -8.45
CA ALA A 33 -8.29 7.42 -8.12
C ALA A 33 -7.17 6.60 -8.76
N ALA A 34 -6.95 6.76 -10.08
CA ALA A 34 -5.87 6.08 -10.78
C ALA A 34 -4.48 6.37 -10.19
N SER A 35 -4.24 7.59 -9.72
CA SER A 35 -2.98 7.98 -9.08
C SER A 35 -2.86 7.36 -7.68
N ASN A 36 -3.96 7.31 -6.90
CA ASN A 36 -4.01 6.69 -5.56
C ASN A 36 -3.88 5.17 -5.60
N LEU A 37 -4.12 4.55 -6.76
CA LEU A 37 -3.84 3.13 -6.98
C LEU A 37 -2.34 2.83 -7.18
N ALA A 38 -1.54 3.80 -7.62
CA ALA A 38 -0.13 3.57 -7.96
C ALA A 38 0.73 3.03 -6.80
N PRO A 39 0.66 3.56 -5.56
CA PRO A 39 1.37 2.99 -4.41
C PRO A 39 0.98 1.53 -4.14
N MET A 40 -0.30 1.18 -4.33
CA MET A 40 -0.80 -0.18 -4.09
C MET A 40 -0.26 -1.16 -5.14
N VAL A 41 -0.20 -0.74 -6.40
CA VAL A 41 0.44 -1.53 -7.48
C VAL A 41 1.92 -1.73 -7.20
N ILE A 42 2.62 -0.70 -6.74
CA ILE A 42 4.05 -0.80 -6.38
C ILE A 42 4.25 -1.75 -5.20
N PHE A 43 3.36 -1.71 -4.20
CA PHE A 43 3.36 -2.69 -3.11
C PHE A 43 3.21 -4.13 -3.63
N LEU A 44 2.31 -4.40 -4.58
CA LEU A 44 2.16 -5.73 -5.19
C LEU A 44 3.44 -6.18 -5.91
N VAL A 45 4.10 -5.27 -6.63
CA VAL A 45 5.40 -5.55 -7.27
C VAL A 45 6.46 -5.89 -6.22
N LEU A 46 6.55 -5.12 -5.12
CA LEU A 46 7.48 -5.40 -4.02
C LEU A 46 7.19 -6.74 -3.35
N ALA A 47 5.92 -7.09 -3.11
CA ALA A 47 5.51 -8.38 -2.56
C ALA A 47 5.91 -9.54 -3.48
N ALA A 48 5.71 -9.40 -4.80
CA ALA A 48 6.14 -10.38 -5.79
C ALA A 48 7.67 -10.54 -5.79
N ILE A 49 8.43 -9.44 -5.73
CA ILE A 49 9.90 -9.46 -5.65
C ILE A 49 10.36 -10.15 -4.37
N THR A 50 9.78 -9.82 -3.21
CA THR A 50 10.11 -10.44 -1.91
C THR A 50 9.95 -11.95 -1.98
N LEU A 51 8.80 -12.45 -2.47
CA LEU A 51 8.55 -13.88 -2.63
C LEU A 51 9.50 -14.52 -3.64
N TYR A 52 9.73 -13.87 -4.79
CA TYR A 52 10.62 -14.40 -5.83
C TYR A 52 12.06 -14.55 -5.30
N LYS A 53 12.58 -13.53 -4.62
CA LYS A 53 13.92 -13.55 -4.01
C LYS A 53 14.04 -14.62 -2.92
N GLY A 54 12.97 -14.90 -2.19
CA GLY A 54 12.90 -15.99 -1.20
C GLY A 54 12.50 -17.35 -1.77
N GLY A 55 12.53 -17.58 -3.09
CA GLY A 55 12.19 -18.88 -3.69
C GLY A 55 10.74 -19.33 -3.45
N GLY A 56 9.84 -18.37 -3.22
CA GLY A 56 8.46 -18.58 -2.82
C GLY A 56 8.23 -18.47 -1.31
N SER A 57 9.25 -18.27 -0.48
CA SER A 57 9.11 -18.02 0.96
C SER A 57 9.28 -16.53 1.29
N TRP A 58 8.52 -16.04 2.28
CA TRP A 58 8.60 -14.65 2.73
C TRP A 58 9.92 -14.33 3.44
N VAL A 59 10.54 -15.31 4.10
CA VAL A 59 11.70 -15.10 4.99
C VAL A 59 12.99 -15.74 4.49
N ALA A 60 12.96 -16.56 3.44
CA ALA A 60 14.13 -17.34 3.02
C ALA A 60 15.28 -16.48 2.44
N ALA A 61 15.00 -15.26 1.99
CA ALA A 61 16.01 -14.28 1.59
C ALA A 61 16.45 -13.35 2.74
N GLY A 62 16.17 -13.75 3.99
CA GLY A 62 16.33 -12.93 5.19
C GLY A 62 15.17 -11.95 5.40
N TRP A 63 15.18 -11.28 6.55
CA TRP A 63 14.09 -10.42 6.99
C TRP A 63 14.02 -9.06 6.28
N ARG A 64 15.11 -8.60 5.65
CA ARG A 64 15.18 -7.29 4.99
C ARG A 64 14.09 -7.08 3.95
N TRP A 65 13.89 -8.06 3.06
CA TRP A 65 12.88 -7.98 2.00
C TRP A 65 11.46 -8.02 2.55
N LEU A 66 11.21 -8.84 3.57
CA LEU A 66 9.90 -8.92 4.20
C LEU A 66 9.56 -7.63 4.93
N LEU A 67 10.46 -7.18 5.83
CA LEU A 67 10.23 -6.00 6.64
C LEU A 67 10.22 -4.73 5.80
N GLY A 68 11.05 -4.63 4.76
CA GLY A 68 10.99 -3.51 3.80
C GLY A 68 9.63 -3.47 3.08
N THR A 69 9.20 -4.58 2.50
CA THR A 69 7.89 -4.65 1.81
C THR A 69 6.72 -4.37 2.76
N PHE A 70 6.78 -4.88 3.99
CA PHE A 70 5.79 -4.58 5.02
C PHE A 70 5.78 -3.09 5.41
N GLY A 71 6.96 -2.48 5.57
CA GLY A 71 7.10 -1.06 5.83
C GLY A 71 6.51 -0.18 4.73
N PHE A 72 6.66 -0.58 3.46
CA PHE A 72 6.01 0.11 2.34
C PHE A 72 4.48 -0.05 2.36
N ALA A 73 3.98 -1.22 2.77
CA ALA A 73 2.55 -1.53 2.80
C ALA A 73 1.78 -0.63 3.78
N ILE A 74 2.41 -0.21 4.88
CA ILE A 74 1.75 0.58 5.92
C ILE A 74 1.19 1.90 5.34
N PRO A 75 1.97 2.75 4.65
CA PRO A 75 1.40 3.92 4.00
C PRO A 75 0.57 3.57 2.76
N ALA A 76 1.06 2.67 1.90
CA ALA A 76 0.41 2.38 0.62
C ALA A 76 -1.02 1.83 0.78
N LEU A 77 -1.25 0.97 1.77
CA LEU A 77 -2.55 0.37 2.06
C LEU A 77 -3.19 0.97 3.31
N GLY A 78 -2.48 0.96 4.44
CA GLY A 78 -3.05 1.34 5.73
C GLY A 78 -3.45 2.81 5.80
N LEU A 79 -2.52 3.72 5.50
CA LEU A 79 -2.80 5.16 5.49
C LEU A 79 -3.83 5.52 4.40
N SER A 80 -3.68 4.97 3.19
CA SER A 80 -4.65 5.16 2.11
C SER A 80 -6.05 4.75 2.55
N LEU A 81 -6.22 3.54 3.06
CA LEU A 81 -7.52 3.02 3.49
C LEU A 81 -8.11 3.86 4.63
N TYR A 82 -7.30 4.24 5.62
CA TYR A 82 -7.72 5.09 6.72
C TYR A 82 -8.25 6.45 6.23
N LEU A 83 -7.54 7.11 5.32
CA LEU A 83 -7.94 8.43 4.83
C LEU A 83 -9.16 8.38 3.93
N HIS A 84 -9.30 7.34 3.09
CA HIS A 84 -10.52 7.14 2.30
C HIS A 84 -11.72 6.81 3.18
N TYR A 85 -11.52 5.99 4.22
CA TYR A 85 -12.57 5.73 5.22
C TYR A 85 -12.94 7.00 5.99
N GLY A 86 -11.95 7.77 6.40
CA GLY A 86 -12.14 9.04 7.08
C GLY A 86 -12.95 10.03 6.24
N TYR A 87 -12.59 10.15 4.96
CA TYR A 87 -13.34 10.94 4.01
C TYR A 87 -14.79 10.44 3.83
N ALA A 88 -14.97 9.14 3.59
CA ALA A 88 -16.30 8.56 3.33
C ALA A 88 -17.28 8.69 4.52
N ASN A 89 -16.75 8.74 5.75
CA ASN A 89 -17.56 8.83 6.98
C ASN A 89 -17.48 10.21 7.64
N ASP A 90 -16.92 11.20 6.96
CA ASP A 90 -16.72 12.55 7.47
C ASP A 90 -16.01 12.65 8.83
N LEU A 91 -15.03 11.77 9.08
CA LEU A 91 -14.34 11.73 10.36
C LEU A 91 -13.70 13.10 10.65
N ASN A 92 -14.12 13.74 11.73
CA ASN A 92 -13.68 15.09 12.12
C ASN A 92 -13.90 16.14 11.00
N GLY A 93 -14.99 16.04 10.24
CA GLY A 93 -15.35 17.03 9.23
C GLY A 93 -14.46 17.00 7.98
N MET A 94 -13.84 15.85 7.67
CA MET A 94 -12.90 15.69 6.55
C MET A 94 -13.48 16.10 5.18
N TYR A 95 -14.79 15.98 4.97
CA TYR A 95 -15.42 16.55 3.77
C TYR A 95 -16.35 17.72 4.08
N SER A 96 -17.03 17.75 5.24
CA SER A 96 -18.03 18.80 5.53
C SER A 96 -17.43 20.12 6.00
N GLU A 97 -16.26 20.09 6.66
CA GLU A 97 -15.60 21.29 7.22
C GLU A 97 -14.39 21.76 6.39
N ALA A 98 -13.91 20.94 5.45
CA ALA A 98 -12.78 21.27 4.60
C ALA A 98 -13.18 22.20 3.44
N ILE A 99 -12.39 23.26 3.20
CA ILE A 99 -12.59 24.18 2.06
C ILE A 99 -12.38 23.46 0.72
N TYR A 100 -11.40 22.56 0.66
CA TYR A 100 -11.05 21.79 -0.55
C TYR A 100 -10.94 20.29 -0.23
N PRO A 101 -12.06 19.60 0.02
CA PRO A 101 -12.05 18.25 0.57
C PRO A 101 -11.36 17.22 -0.37
N ALA A 102 -11.45 17.43 -1.68
CA ALA A 102 -10.84 16.55 -2.68
C ALA A 102 -9.32 16.73 -2.87
N GLU A 103 -8.73 17.84 -2.38
CA GLU A 103 -7.28 18.09 -2.50
C GLU A 103 -6.45 17.04 -1.75
N LEU A 104 -7.02 16.42 -0.70
CA LEU A 104 -6.44 15.26 -0.03
C LEU A 104 -5.97 14.21 -1.03
N PHE A 105 -6.86 13.80 -1.95
CA PHE A 105 -6.59 12.74 -2.93
C PHE A 105 -5.61 13.16 -4.01
N ARG A 106 -5.41 14.46 -4.23
CA ARG A 106 -4.38 14.97 -5.15
C ARG A 106 -2.97 14.71 -4.62
N PHE A 107 -2.76 14.91 -3.33
CA PHE A 107 -1.44 14.80 -2.71
C PHE A 107 -1.17 13.40 -2.12
N LEU A 108 -2.22 12.67 -1.78
CA LEU A 108 -2.13 11.35 -1.17
C LEU A 108 -1.23 10.34 -1.91
N PRO A 109 -1.20 10.28 -3.26
CA PRO A 109 -0.30 9.37 -3.97
C PRO A 109 1.17 9.67 -3.67
N LEU A 110 1.55 10.95 -3.69
CA LEU A 110 2.93 11.36 -3.42
C LEU A 110 3.31 11.08 -1.96
N TYR A 111 2.41 11.40 -1.02
CA TYR A 111 2.63 11.14 0.40
C TYR A 111 2.82 9.66 0.70
N THR A 112 1.94 8.81 0.19
CA THR A 112 2.01 7.35 0.42
C THR A 112 3.20 6.71 -0.28
N MET A 113 3.60 7.22 -1.45
CA MET A 113 4.84 6.82 -2.13
C MET A 113 6.09 7.16 -1.31
N VAL A 114 6.24 8.41 -0.87
CA VAL A 114 7.41 8.86 -0.12
C VAL A 114 7.46 8.19 1.25
N ALA A 115 6.35 8.21 1.99
CA ALA A 115 6.26 7.52 3.28
C ALA A 115 6.48 6.02 3.12
N GLY A 116 5.96 5.40 2.06
CA GLY A 116 6.17 4.00 1.75
C GLY A 116 7.64 3.69 1.50
N ALA A 117 8.35 4.51 0.73
CA ALA A 117 9.79 4.36 0.49
C ALA A 117 10.60 4.49 1.79
N LEU A 118 10.24 5.42 2.67
CA LEU A 118 10.85 5.54 4.00
C LEU A 118 10.56 4.31 4.86
N GLY A 119 9.32 3.84 4.87
CA GLY A 119 8.93 2.60 5.56
C GLY A 119 9.72 1.39 5.06
N PHE A 120 9.92 1.29 3.75
CA PHE A 120 10.76 0.27 3.15
C PHE A 120 12.21 0.37 3.64
N ALA A 121 12.80 1.55 3.61
CA ALA A 121 14.17 1.77 4.05
C ALA A 121 14.36 1.41 5.54
N ILE A 122 13.41 1.80 6.39
CA ILE A 122 13.41 1.45 7.82
C ILE A 122 13.32 -0.07 8.00
N GLY A 123 12.35 -0.73 7.36
CA GLY A 123 12.20 -2.18 7.43
C GLY A 123 13.44 -2.92 6.92
N TRP A 124 14.07 -2.41 5.85
CA TRP A 124 15.31 -2.95 5.31
C TRP A 124 16.49 -2.85 6.28
N ILE A 125 16.61 -1.74 7.00
CA ILE A 125 17.65 -1.53 8.02
C ILE A 125 17.37 -2.39 9.26
N ALA A 126 16.11 -2.44 9.73
CA ALA A 126 15.72 -3.26 10.87
C ALA A 126 15.95 -4.75 10.61
N GLY A 127 15.61 -5.23 9.41
CA GLY A 127 15.79 -6.63 9.01
C GLY A 127 17.25 -7.07 8.83
N ARG A 128 18.25 -6.21 9.09
CA ARG A 128 19.65 -6.61 9.16
C ARG A 128 19.98 -7.38 10.44
N ASN A 129 19.21 -7.15 11.50
CA ASN A 129 19.51 -7.61 12.86
C ASN A 129 18.53 -8.68 13.37
N VAL A 130 17.75 -9.28 12.47
CA VAL A 130 16.81 -10.38 12.74
C VAL A 130 17.30 -11.62 12.03
#